data_AF-A0A2N2EAS4-F1
#
_entry.id   AF-A0A2N2EAS4-F1
#
_cell.length_a   1.000
_cell.length_b   1.000
_cell.length_c   1.000
_cell.angle_alpha   90.00
_cell.angle_beta   90.00
_cell.angle_gamma   90.00
#
_symmetry.space_group_name_H-M   'P 1'
#
loop_
_entity.id
_entity.type
_entity.pdbx_description
1 polymer ?
#
loop_
_entity_poly.entity_id
_entity_poly.type
_entity_poly.pdbx_seq_one_letter_code
_entity_poly.pdbx_strand_id
1 'polypeptide(L)'
;MKFEQINNEKKEKEPKIEIISSDLASKKIKDNPFFNKYHWAMADWQEDKLYLPPQSDEAITFAVASHELGHLVKKNRLEPDREDFNTTYKEELRAWELGWDYLTKHLSDYYENKEDVVFLENIKNKIKEKILAITELTKPFYGHNNFDDIKDQRDYFLKTEEGINIKNELDELENFVKDLLIKNNQEKFLSKIDWDKFVAVIRKALIDIEKDNKNS
;
A
#
# COMPACT_ATOMS: atom_id res chain seq x y z
N MET A 1 -10.34 -45.45 30.04
CA MET A 1 -10.65 -44.25 29.22
C MET A 1 -10.22 -43.02 29.98
N LYS A 2 -9.26 -42.25 29.46
CA LYS A 2 -9.10 -40.82 29.75
C LYS A 2 -8.69 -40.16 28.44
N PHE A 3 -9.62 -39.41 27.88
CA PHE A 3 -9.39 -38.48 26.78
C PHE A 3 -8.68 -37.26 27.35
N GLU A 4 -7.44 -37.02 26.92
CA GLU A 4 -6.87 -35.67 26.92
C GLU A 4 -6.42 -35.41 25.48
N GLN A 5 -7.38 -34.96 24.67
CA GLN A 5 -7.11 -34.36 23.37
C GLN A 5 -6.61 -32.94 23.58
N ILE A 6 -5.39 -32.71 23.08
CA ILE A 6 -5.03 -31.65 22.13
C ILE A 6 -5.67 -30.28 22.41
N ASN A 7 -4.89 -29.36 22.96
CA ASN A 7 -5.00 -27.93 22.63
C ASN A 7 -3.63 -27.26 22.77
N ASN A 8 -2.76 -27.56 21.81
CA ASN A 8 -1.62 -26.71 21.48
C ASN A 8 -2.01 -25.93 20.22
N GLU A 9 -3.08 -25.13 20.30
CA GLU A 9 -3.26 -24.03 19.34
C GLU A 9 -2.04 -23.13 19.52
N LYS A 10 -1.08 -23.24 18.60
CA LYS A 10 -0.02 -22.25 18.45
C LYS A 10 -0.74 -20.91 18.29
N LYS A 11 -0.80 -20.12 19.37
CA LYS A 11 -1.20 -18.71 19.27
C LYS A 11 -0.37 -18.13 18.13
N GLU A 12 -1.03 -17.68 17.08
CA GLU A 12 -0.38 -16.96 15.99
C GLU A 12 0.44 -15.84 16.65
N LYS A 13 1.75 -15.85 16.39
CA LYS A 13 2.64 -14.86 16.96
C LYS A 13 2.30 -13.53 16.32
N GLU A 14 2.01 -12.51 17.12
CA GLU A 14 1.76 -11.16 16.58
C GLU A 14 2.94 -10.72 15.70
N PRO A 15 2.67 -10.09 14.54
CA PRO A 15 3.74 -9.55 13.70
C PRO A 15 4.50 -8.47 14.48
N LYS A 16 5.79 -8.33 14.18
CA LYS A 16 6.64 -7.26 14.70
C LYS A 16 6.16 -5.89 14.19
N ILE A 17 5.69 -5.83 12.94
CA ILE A 17 5.20 -4.59 12.33
C ILE A 17 3.87 -4.16 12.97
N GLU A 18 3.84 -2.95 13.53
CA GLU A 18 2.64 -2.33 14.08
C GLU A 18 1.77 -1.73 12.96
N ILE A 19 0.49 -2.11 12.89
CA ILE A 19 -0.46 -1.52 11.94
C ILE A 19 -1.09 -0.28 12.57
N ILE A 20 -0.92 0.87 11.94
CA ILE A 20 -1.33 2.17 12.45
C ILE A 20 -2.26 2.86 11.45
N SER A 21 -3.31 3.50 11.96
CA SER A 21 -4.14 4.39 11.16
C SER A 21 -3.33 5.60 10.66
N SER A 22 -3.44 5.96 9.39
CA SER A 22 -2.80 7.17 8.84
C SER A 22 -3.27 8.47 9.53
N ASP A 23 -4.45 8.48 10.16
CA ASP A 23 -4.92 9.60 10.99
C ASP A 23 -4.00 9.83 12.21
N LEU A 24 -3.25 8.82 12.64
CA LEU A 24 -2.28 8.90 13.74
C LEU A 24 -0.86 9.19 13.27
N ALA A 25 -0.64 9.39 11.97
CA ALA A 25 0.66 9.78 11.45
C ALA A 25 1.16 11.08 12.10
N SER A 26 2.48 11.17 12.27
CA SER A 26 3.13 12.34 12.89
C SER A 26 2.90 13.61 12.07
N LYS A 27 3.01 14.78 12.71
CA LYS A 27 2.90 16.06 12.00
C LYS A 27 3.88 16.16 10.83
N LYS A 28 5.12 15.68 11.01
CA LYS A 28 6.15 15.64 9.96
C LYS A 28 5.69 14.89 8.70
N ILE A 29 4.94 13.80 8.88
CA ILE A 29 4.38 13.03 7.77
C ILE A 29 3.23 13.80 7.12
N LYS A 30 2.33 14.37 7.92
CA LYS A 30 1.16 15.13 7.45
C LYS A 30 1.53 16.44 6.75
N ASP A 31 2.68 17.01 7.07
CA ASP A 31 3.23 18.19 6.40
C ASP A 31 3.81 17.87 4.99
N ASN A 32 3.83 16.59 4.56
CA ASN A 32 4.18 16.20 3.20
C ASN A 32 3.10 16.70 2.22
N PRO A 33 3.47 17.39 1.11
CA PRO A 33 2.50 17.92 0.14
C PRO A 33 1.62 16.85 -0.53
N PHE A 34 2.07 15.60 -0.57
CA PHE A 34 1.33 14.47 -1.13
C PHE A 34 0.55 13.67 -0.08
N PHE A 35 0.58 14.08 1.19
CA PHE A 35 -0.25 13.44 2.21
C PHE A 35 -1.74 13.70 1.90
N ASN A 36 -2.50 12.61 1.83
CA ASN A 36 -3.94 12.65 1.73
C ASN A 36 -4.51 11.54 2.61
N LYS A 37 -5.30 11.90 3.62
CA LYS A 37 -5.86 10.95 4.60
C LYS A 37 -6.67 9.82 3.96
N TYR A 38 -7.17 10.02 2.74
CA TYR A 38 -8.01 9.06 2.04
C TYR A 38 -7.21 7.91 1.43
N HIS A 39 -6.01 8.16 0.89
CA HIS A 39 -5.27 7.11 0.18
C HIS A 39 -3.79 7.01 0.60
N TRP A 40 -3.32 7.88 1.49
CA TRP A 40 -1.94 7.83 1.95
C TRP A 40 -1.70 6.61 2.85
N ALA A 41 -0.64 5.87 2.52
CA ALA A 41 -0.15 4.70 3.23
C ALA A 41 1.39 4.74 3.24
N MET A 42 2.01 3.98 4.14
CA MET A 42 3.47 3.87 4.21
C MET A 42 3.90 2.65 5.04
N ALA A 43 4.77 1.82 4.46
CA ALA A 43 5.57 0.85 5.20
C ALA A 43 6.86 1.50 5.71
N ASP A 44 6.92 1.79 7.01
CA ASP A 44 8.12 2.27 7.69
C ASP A 44 8.91 1.10 8.29
N TRP A 45 9.87 0.59 7.53
CA TRP A 45 10.72 -0.50 8.01
C TRP A 45 11.64 -0.09 9.18
N GLN A 46 11.85 1.21 9.43
CA GLN A 46 12.83 1.68 10.41
C GLN A 46 12.20 1.69 11.79
N GLU A 47 10.91 2.05 11.83
CA GLU A 47 10.11 2.10 13.05
C GLU A 47 9.25 0.84 13.24
N ASP A 48 9.34 -0.14 12.33
CA ASP A 48 8.48 -1.33 12.29
C ASP A 48 6.99 -0.96 12.26
N LYS A 49 6.59 -0.03 11.38
CA LYS A 49 5.21 0.47 11.28
C LYS A 49 4.63 0.32 9.88
N LEU A 50 3.34 0.07 9.80
CA LEU A 50 2.56 0.07 8.57
C LEU A 50 1.38 1.03 8.73
N TYR A 51 1.45 2.17 8.07
CA TYR A 51 0.38 3.17 8.07
C TYR A 51 -0.61 2.89 6.94
N LEU A 52 -1.91 2.83 7.26
CA LEU A 52 -2.98 2.52 6.29
C LEU A 52 -4.17 3.49 6.48
N PRO A 53 -4.91 3.84 5.42
CA PRO A 53 -5.97 4.84 5.48
C PRO A 53 -7.30 4.25 6.03
N PRO A 54 -7.76 4.62 7.24
CA PRO A 54 -8.97 4.03 7.82
C PRO A 54 -10.28 4.67 7.32
N GLN A 55 -10.19 5.83 6.65
CA GLN A 55 -11.36 6.58 6.17
C GLN A 55 -11.71 6.25 4.72
N SER A 56 -10.87 5.46 4.04
CA SER A 56 -11.06 5.13 2.64
C SER A 56 -12.14 4.09 2.42
N ASP A 57 -12.54 3.97 1.16
CA ASP A 57 -13.29 2.82 0.69
C ASP A 57 -12.45 1.52 0.68
N GLU A 58 -13.11 0.37 0.55
CA GLU A 58 -12.43 -0.93 0.54
C GLU A 58 -11.46 -1.06 -0.64
N ALA A 59 -11.84 -0.58 -1.81
CA ALA A 59 -11.05 -0.70 -3.04
C ALA A 59 -9.67 -0.05 -2.89
N ILE A 60 -9.62 1.20 -2.46
CA ILE A 60 -8.38 1.94 -2.22
C ILE A 60 -7.65 1.37 -1.03
N THR A 61 -8.33 1.09 0.09
CA THR A 61 -7.67 0.57 1.29
C THR A 61 -6.90 -0.72 1.00
N PHE A 62 -7.55 -1.70 0.36
CA PHE A 62 -6.89 -2.97 0.02
C PHE A 62 -5.83 -2.79 -1.07
N ALA A 63 -6.04 -1.91 -2.06
CA ALA A 63 -5.04 -1.63 -3.07
C ALA A 63 -3.76 -1.07 -2.45
N VAL A 64 -3.84 0.03 -1.69
CA VAL A 64 -2.65 0.64 -1.09
C VAL A 64 -2.02 -0.28 -0.04
N ALA A 65 -2.82 -1.03 0.73
CA ALA A 65 -2.27 -2.02 1.65
C ALA A 65 -1.50 -3.13 0.94
N SER A 66 -1.99 -3.59 -0.22
CA SER A 66 -1.26 -4.57 -1.03
C SER A 66 0.08 -4.03 -1.50
N HIS A 67 0.16 -2.75 -1.85
CA HIS A 67 1.41 -2.12 -2.23
C HIS A 67 2.39 -2.03 -1.05
N GLU A 68 1.97 -1.47 0.08
CA GLU A 68 2.83 -1.31 1.26
C GLU A 68 3.31 -2.64 1.85
N LEU A 69 2.46 -3.68 1.84
CA LEU A 69 2.87 -5.04 2.21
C LEU A 69 4.00 -5.55 1.32
N GLY A 70 3.99 -5.20 0.03
CA GLY A 70 5.03 -5.57 -0.92
C GLY A 70 6.41 -5.00 -0.57
N HIS A 71 6.47 -3.77 -0.09
CA HIS A 71 7.72 -3.16 0.39
C HIS A 71 8.31 -3.88 1.62
N LEU A 72 7.47 -4.58 2.39
CA LEU A 72 7.90 -5.37 3.53
C LEU A 72 8.48 -6.74 3.12
N VAL A 73 8.32 -7.17 1.86
CA VAL A 73 8.88 -8.44 1.34
C VAL A 73 10.34 -8.24 0.94
N LYS A 74 11.28 -8.95 1.59
CA LYS A 74 12.73 -8.86 1.30
C LYS A 74 13.16 -9.55 0.01
N LYS A 75 12.44 -10.61 -0.39
CA LYS A 75 12.78 -11.40 -1.57
C LYS A 75 12.86 -10.54 -2.82
N ASN A 76 14.03 -10.52 -3.46
CA ASN A 76 14.31 -9.75 -4.68
C ASN A 76 14.04 -8.24 -4.54
N ARG A 77 14.07 -7.69 -3.31
CA ARG A 77 13.87 -6.26 -3.09
C ARG A 77 14.97 -5.46 -3.78
N LEU A 78 14.57 -4.42 -4.49
CA LEU A 78 15.48 -3.47 -5.09
C LEU A 78 15.54 -2.27 -4.14
N GLU A 79 16.75 -1.89 -3.73
CA GLU A 79 16.92 -0.69 -2.92
C GLU A 79 16.69 0.54 -3.80
N PRO A 80 15.78 1.47 -3.42
CA PRO A 80 15.56 2.69 -4.18
C PRO A 80 16.85 3.47 -4.34
N ASP A 81 17.13 3.89 -5.56
CA ASP A 81 18.30 4.70 -5.90
C ASP A 81 17.84 6.11 -6.26
N ARG A 82 18.49 7.12 -5.66
CA ARG A 82 18.20 8.53 -5.88
C ARG A 82 18.57 9.01 -7.28
N GLU A 83 19.44 8.29 -7.97
CA GLU A 83 19.90 8.63 -9.31
C GLU A 83 19.28 7.71 -10.39
N ASP A 84 18.61 6.62 -9.99
CA ASP A 84 18.03 5.65 -10.93
C ASP A 84 16.52 5.47 -10.71
N PHE A 85 15.76 6.27 -11.46
CA PHE A 85 14.32 6.14 -11.57
C PHE A 85 13.89 4.71 -11.95
N ASN A 86 14.62 4.01 -12.82
CA ASN A 86 14.19 2.68 -13.28
C ASN A 86 14.29 1.63 -12.18
N THR A 87 15.29 1.73 -11.30
CA THR A 87 15.40 0.85 -10.14
C THR A 87 14.25 1.10 -9.17
N THR A 88 13.97 2.37 -8.86
CA THR A 88 12.82 2.73 -8.01
C THR A 88 11.50 2.28 -8.63
N TYR A 89 11.24 2.56 -9.90
CA TYR A 89 10.02 2.13 -10.59
C TYR A 89 9.82 0.61 -10.60
N LYS A 90 10.91 -0.17 -10.76
CA LYS A 90 10.84 -1.63 -10.66
C LYS A 90 10.50 -2.11 -9.26
N GLU A 91 10.99 -1.43 -8.22
CA GLU A 91 10.63 -1.74 -6.83
C GLU A 91 9.15 -1.45 -6.57
N GLU A 92 8.64 -0.30 -7.01
CA GLU A 92 7.22 0.07 -6.92
C GLU A 92 6.33 -0.99 -7.59
N LEU A 93 6.68 -1.40 -8.81
CA LEU A 93 5.97 -2.45 -9.52
C LEU A 93 6.02 -3.81 -8.79
N ARG A 94 7.20 -4.20 -8.30
CA ARG A 94 7.40 -5.45 -7.53
C ARG A 94 6.53 -5.45 -6.27
N ALA A 95 6.48 -4.33 -5.55
CA ALA A 95 5.71 -4.21 -4.32
C ALA A 95 4.21 -4.48 -4.56
N TRP A 96 3.63 -3.88 -5.60
CA TRP A 96 2.24 -4.12 -6.00
C TRP A 96 1.90 -5.59 -6.29
N GLU A 97 2.85 -6.34 -6.84
CA GLU A 97 2.65 -7.75 -7.20
C GLU A 97 2.80 -8.65 -5.98
N LEU A 98 3.92 -8.53 -5.26
CA LEU A 98 4.21 -9.43 -4.15
C LEU A 98 3.28 -9.23 -2.96
N GLY A 99 2.95 -7.98 -2.61
CA GLY A 99 2.06 -7.77 -1.46
C GLY A 99 0.63 -8.24 -1.73
N TRP A 100 0.18 -8.22 -2.99
CA TRP A 100 -1.10 -8.83 -3.38
C TRP A 100 -1.09 -10.36 -3.22
N ASP A 101 0.00 -11.04 -3.60
CA ASP A 101 0.15 -12.49 -3.43
C ASP A 101 0.04 -12.93 -1.96
N TYR A 102 0.50 -12.11 -1.02
CA TYR A 102 0.31 -12.37 0.42
C TYR A 102 -1.10 -12.05 0.88
N LEU A 103 -1.64 -10.90 0.47
CA LEU A 103 -2.96 -10.45 0.87
C LEU A 103 -4.07 -11.41 0.44
N THR A 104 -4.04 -11.89 -0.81
CA THR A 104 -5.10 -12.71 -1.41
C THR A 104 -5.32 -14.04 -0.69
N LYS A 105 -4.30 -14.58 -0.01
CA LYS A 105 -4.39 -15.81 0.80
C LYS A 105 -5.40 -15.68 1.96
N HIS A 106 -5.65 -14.45 2.41
CA HIS A 106 -6.41 -14.15 3.62
C HIS A 106 -7.69 -13.35 3.34
N LEU A 107 -7.93 -12.92 2.10
CA LEU A 107 -9.11 -12.11 1.75
C LEU A 107 -10.45 -12.81 1.98
N SER A 108 -10.48 -14.14 2.00
CA SER A 108 -11.68 -14.92 2.34
C SER A 108 -12.15 -14.73 3.79
N ASP A 109 -11.30 -14.19 4.67
CA ASP A 109 -11.70 -13.87 6.04
C ASP A 109 -12.45 -12.53 6.12
N TYR A 110 -12.33 -11.69 5.09
CA TYR A 110 -13.05 -10.43 4.97
C TYR A 110 -14.29 -10.58 4.07
N TYR A 111 -14.13 -11.22 2.90
CA TYR A 111 -15.18 -11.42 1.92
C TYR A 111 -15.77 -12.82 1.99
N GLU A 112 -17.08 -12.91 2.18
CA GLU A 112 -17.81 -14.19 2.15
C GLU A 112 -17.85 -14.79 0.73
N ASN A 113 -17.96 -13.93 -0.29
CA ASN A 113 -18.03 -14.33 -1.70
C ASN A 113 -16.65 -14.28 -2.36
N LYS A 114 -16.20 -15.40 -2.94
CA LYS A 114 -14.93 -15.48 -3.69
C LYS A 114 -14.89 -14.61 -4.94
N GLU A 115 -16.03 -14.34 -5.57
CA GLU A 115 -16.10 -13.46 -6.73
C GLU A 115 -15.65 -12.04 -6.35
N ASP A 116 -15.87 -11.62 -5.10
CA ASP A 116 -15.52 -10.28 -4.62
C ASP A 116 -14.00 -10.10 -4.59
N VAL A 117 -13.26 -11.16 -4.27
CA VAL A 117 -11.79 -11.16 -4.33
C VAL A 117 -11.30 -10.97 -5.76
N VAL A 118 -11.93 -11.63 -6.74
CA VAL A 118 -11.58 -11.49 -8.16
C VAL A 118 -11.90 -10.09 -8.67
N PHE A 119 -13.04 -9.51 -8.29
CA PHE A 119 -13.37 -8.13 -8.63
C PHE A 119 -12.40 -7.14 -8.00
N LEU A 120 -12.06 -7.33 -6.72
CA LEU A 120 -11.10 -6.50 -6.02
C LEU A 120 -9.72 -6.55 -6.68
N GLU A 121 -9.28 -7.70 -7.18
CA GLU A 121 -8.03 -7.81 -7.94
C GLU A 121 -8.04 -6.93 -9.19
N ASN A 122 -9.14 -6.97 -9.95
CA ASN A 122 -9.30 -6.15 -11.16
C ASN A 122 -9.27 -4.65 -10.83
N ILE A 123 -9.96 -4.25 -9.76
CA ILE A 123 -9.98 -2.86 -9.27
C ILE A 123 -8.58 -2.44 -8.81
N LYS A 124 -7.92 -3.25 -8.00
CA LYS A 124 -6.54 -3.02 -7.55
C LYS A 124 -5.59 -2.85 -8.72
N ASN A 125 -5.72 -3.65 -9.78
CA ASN A 125 -4.87 -3.52 -10.95
C ASN A 125 -5.11 -2.20 -11.71
N LYS A 126 -6.35 -1.69 -11.74
CA LYS A 126 -6.65 -0.36 -12.31
C LYS A 126 -6.10 0.78 -11.45
N ILE A 127 -6.17 0.64 -10.12
CA ILE A 127 -5.53 1.57 -9.18
C ILE A 127 -4.01 1.55 -9.35
N LYS A 128 -3.39 0.36 -9.45
CA LYS A 128 -1.96 0.18 -9.73
C LYS A 128 -1.55 0.91 -11.00
N GLU A 129 -2.27 0.72 -12.11
CA GLU A 129 -1.99 1.42 -13.37
C GLU A 129 -1.99 2.95 -13.19
N LYS A 130 -3.00 3.50 -12.49
CA LYS A 130 -3.09 4.94 -12.19
C LYS A 130 -1.93 5.43 -11.32
N ILE A 131 -1.60 4.72 -10.24
CA ILE A 131 -0.50 5.10 -9.33
C ILE A 131 0.87 4.98 -10.02
N LEU A 132 1.09 3.96 -10.85
CA LEU A 132 2.34 3.85 -11.63
C LEU A 132 2.47 4.96 -12.67
N ALA A 133 1.36 5.38 -13.31
CA ALA A 133 1.37 6.54 -14.19
C ALA A 133 1.74 7.83 -13.43
N ILE A 134 1.26 7.99 -12.19
CA ILE A 134 1.66 9.08 -11.30
C ILE A 134 3.14 8.97 -10.91
N THR A 135 3.63 7.75 -10.68
CA THR A 135 5.04 7.49 -10.36
C THR A 135 5.95 7.90 -11.52
N GLU A 136 5.57 7.65 -12.77
CA GLU A 136 6.31 8.11 -13.96
C GLU A 136 6.46 9.64 -14.04
N LEU A 137 5.51 10.41 -13.50
CA LEU A 137 5.63 11.87 -13.42
C LEU A 137 6.79 12.30 -12.50
N THR A 138 7.28 11.42 -11.62
CA THR A 138 8.47 11.71 -10.79
C THR A 138 9.78 11.57 -11.55
N LYS A 139 9.80 10.97 -12.74
CA LYS A 139 11.03 10.71 -13.50
C LYS A 139 11.94 11.93 -13.70
N PRO A 140 11.42 13.15 -14.00
CA PRO A 140 12.28 14.34 -14.12
C PRO A 140 13.04 14.68 -12.84
N PHE A 141 12.50 14.36 -11.66
CA PHE A 141 13.19 14.55 -10.37
C PHE A 141 14.59 13.93 -10.37
N TYR A 142 14.73 12.72 -10.90
CA TYR A 142 15.99 11.95 -10.97
C TYR A 142 17.00 12.49 -12.00
N GLY A 143 16.59 13.41 -12.86
CA GLY A 143 17.47 14.10 -13.82
C GLY A 143 17.99 15.45 -13.30
N HIS A 144 17.45 15.96 -12.19
CA HIS A 144 17.82 17.26 -11.62
C HIS A 144 19.03 17.15 -10.68
N ASN A 145 20.16 16.63 -11.16
CA ASN A 145 21.37 16.39 -10.34
C ASN A 145 22.21 17.65 -10.10
N ASN A 146 21.65 18.84 -10.34
CA ASN A 146 22.34 20.13 -10.22
C ASN A 146 22.18 20.78 -8.84
N PHE A 147 21.66 20.05 -7.86
CA PHE A 147 21.43 20.53 -6.49
C PHE A 147 22.31 19.75 -5.50
N ASP A 148 22.98 20.46 -4.59
CA ASP A 148 23.79 19.84 -3.53
C ASP A 148 22.92 19.29 -2.37
N ASP A 149 21.70 19.83 -2.16
CA ASP A 149 20.72 19.36 -1.17
C ASP A 149 19.46 18.79 -1.86
N ILE A 150 19.09 17.57 -1.48
CA ILE A 150 17.88 16.89 -1.94
C ILE A 150 16.58 17.64 -1.58
N LYS A 151 16.59 18.41 -0.49
CA LYS A 151 15.45 19.27 -0.14
C LYS A 151 15.24 20.35 -1.18
N ASP A 152 16.31 20.99 -1.64
CA ASP A 152 16.24 22.04 -2.66
C ASP A 152 15.79 21.46 -4.00
N GLN A 153 16.33 20.29 -4.37
CA GLN A 153 15.90 19.54 -5.57
C GLN A 153 14.40 19.23 -5.52
N ARG A 154 13.91 18.74 -4.38
CA ARG A 154 12.48 18.43 -4.18
C ARG A 154 11.63 19.67 -4.22
N ASP A 155 12.01 20.72 -3.51
CA ASP A 155 11.26 21.98 -3.44
C ASP A 155 11.23 22.71 -4.80
N TYR A 156 12.24 22.50 -5.65
CA TYR A 156 12.23 22.89 -7.06
C TYR A 156 11.28 22.01 -7.89
N PHE A 157 11.42 20.69 -7.81
CA PHE A 157 10.60 19.74 -8.57
C PHE A 157 9.10 19.92 -8.31
N LEU A 158 8.71 20.14 -7.05
CA LEU A 158 7.32 20.38 -6.67
C LEU A 158 6.68 21.62 -7.34
N LYS A 159 7.49 22.50 -7.94
CA LYS A 159 7.03 23.69 -8.67
C LYS A 159 7.01 23.48 -10.19
N THR A 160 7.51 22.36 -10.70
CA THR A 160 7.41 22.03 -12.13
C THR A 160 5.99 21.59 -12.47
N GLU A 161 5.68 21.54 -13.76
CA GLU A 161 4.38 21.04 -14.24
C GLU A 161 4.11 19.62 -13.75
N GLU A 162 5.12 18.75 -13.79
CA GLU A 162 5.01 17.37 -13.33
C GLU A 162 4.79 17.27 -11.81
N GLY A 163 5.53 18.06 -11.02
CA GLY A 163 5.35 18.12 -9.56
C GLY A 163 3.95 18.58 -9.16
N ILE A 164 3.40 19.57 -9.87
CA ILE A 164 2.03 20.06 -9.68
C ILE A 164 1.01 18.98 -10.11
N ASN A 165 1.24 18.33 -11.26
CA ASN A 165 0.34 17.32 -11.79
C ASN A 165 0.25 16.08 -10.88
N ILE A 166 1.34 15.64 -10.23
CA ILE A 166 1.30 14.52 -9.28
C ILE A 166 0.25 14.76 -8.19
N LYS A 167 0.23 15.96 -7.60
CA LYS A 167 -0.72 16.28 -6.53
C LYS A 167 -2.15 16.25 -7.03
N ASN A 168 -2.41 16.84 -8.19
CA ASN A 168 -3.74 16.83 -8.80
C ASN A 168 -4.21 15.40 -9.08
N GLU A 169 -3.35 14.58 -9.70
CA GLU A 169 -3.67 13.19 -10.05
C GLU A 169 -3.91 12.31 -8.82
N LEU A 170 -3.17 12.54 -7.73
CA LEU A 170 -3.41 11.85 -6.45
C LEU A 170 -4.74 12.26 -5.83
N ASP A 171 -5.07 13.56 -5.81
CA ASP A 171 -6.33 14.06 -5.26
C ASP A 171 -7.55 13.60 -6.08
N GLU A 172 -7.37 13.29 -7.36
CA GLU A 172 -8.41 12.70 -8.22
C GLU A 172 -8.61 11.19 -8.03
N LEU A 173 -7.75 10.51 -7.27
CA LEU A 173 -7.80 9.05 -7.12
C LEU A 173 -9.15 8.55 -6.58
N GLU A 174 -9.72 9.24 -5.59
CA GLU A 174 -11.04 8.90 -5.03
C GLU A 174 -12.12 8.95 -6.12
N ASN A 175 -12.15 10.02 -6.91
CA ASN A 175 -13.12 10.18 -8.00
C ASN A 175 -12.91 9.14 -9.10
N PHE A 176 -11.65 8.87 -9.46
CA PHE A 176 -11.31 7.83 -10.43
C PHE A 176 -11.84 6.44 -10.01
N VAL A 177 -11.61 6.05 -8.75
CA VAL A 177 -12.08 4.76 -8.22
C VAL A 177 -13.61 4.72 -8.15
N LYS A 178 -14.24 5.81 -7.71
CA LYS A 178 -15.69 5.93 -7.69
C LYS A 178 -16.33 5.74 -9.07
N ASP A 179 -15.83 6.45 -10.08
CA ASP A 179 -16.33 6.34 -11.45
C ASP A 179 -16.09 4.94 -12.03
N LEU A 180 -14.92 4.34 -11.74
CA LEU A 180 -14.60 2.97 -12.11
C LEU A 180 -15.61 1.97 -11.53
N LEU A 181 -15.92 2.08 -10.24
CA LEU A 181 -16.82 1.15 -9.56
C LEU A 181 -18.27 1.30 -10.04
N ILE A 182 -18.77 2.53 -10.19
CA ILE A 182 -20.11 2.79 -10.73
C ILE A 182 -20.25 2.23 -12.14
N LYS A 183 -19.27 2.47 -13.02
CA LYS A 183 -19.29 1.98 -14.41
C LYS A 183 -19.37 0.46 -14.51
N ASN A 184 -18.88 -0.26 -13.51
CA ASN A 184 -18.85 -1.73 -13.49
C ASN A 184 -19.93 -2.36 -12.61
N ASN A 185 -20.86 -1.58 -12.04
CA ASN A 185 -21.86 -2.02 -11.05
C ASN A 185 -21.22 -2.71 -9.83
N GLN A 186 -20.14 -2.13 -9.31
CA GLN A 186 -19.35 -2.64 -8.19
C GLN A 186 -19.31 -1.65 -7.02
N GLU A 187 -20.34 -0.83 -6.85
CA GLU A 187 -20.43 0.22 -5.84
C GLU A 187 -20.34 -0.31 -4.40
N LYS A 188 -20.53 -1.62 -4.19
CA LYS A 188 -20.32 -2.24 -2.88
C LYS A 188 -18.91 -2.01 -2.32
N PHE A 189 -17.89 -1.88 -3.17
CA PHE A 189 -16.52 -1.60 -2.73
C PHE A 189 -16.28 -0.13 -2.36
N LEU A 190 -17.28 0.74 -2.54
CA LEU A 190 -17.30 2.11 -2.01
C LEU A 190 -17.71 2.15 -0.52
N SER A 191 -18.03 1.00 0.09
CA SER A 191 -18.25 0.92 1.52
C SER A 191 -17.01 1.38 2.28
N LYS A 192 -17.23 2.04 3.41
CA LYS A 192 -16.16 2.28 4.36
C LYS A 192 -15.60 0.93 4.83
N ILE A 193 -14.28 0.82 4.90
CA ILE A 193 -13.61 -0.38 5.39
C ILE A 193 -14.06 -0.74 6.82
N ASP A 194 -14.35 -2.02 7.07
CA ASP A 194 -14.41 -2.57 8.43
C ASP A 194 -12.98 -2.69 8.97
N TRP A 195 -12.54 -1.67 9.70
CA TRP A 195 -11.15 -1.52 10.11
C TRP A 195 -10.63 -2.72 10.92
N ASP A 196 -11.44 -3.28 11.83
CA ASP A 196 -11.00 -4.38 12.68
C ASP A 196 -10.83 -5.68 11.88
N LYS A 197 -11.77 -5.98 10.98
CA LYS A 197 -11.64 -7.12 10.06
C LYS A 197 -10.49 -6.95 9.09
N PHE A 198 -10.33 -5.75 8.54
CA PHE A 198 -9.23 -5.39 7.66
C PHE A 198 -7.88 -5.59 8.34
N VAL A 199 -7.69 -5.03 9.53
CA VAL A 199 -6.46 -5.20 10.33
C VAL A 199 -6.18 -6.68 10.61
N ALA A 200 -7.20 -7.49 10.89
CA ALA A 200 -7.02 -8.93 11.10
C ALA A 200 -6.46 -9.64 9.85
N VAL A 201 -6.95 -9.29 8.66
CA VAL A 201 -6.42 -9.80 7.38
C VAL A 201 -4.98 -9.35 7.16
N ILE A 202 -4.68 -8.06 7.36
CA ILE A 202 -3.33 -7.51 7.20
C ILE A 202 -2.34 -8.18 8.16
N ARG A 203 -2.73 -8.44 9.40
CA ARG A 203 -1.89 -9.16 10.38
C ARG A 203 -1.48 -10.54 9.88
N LYS A 204 -2.40 -11.31 9.30
CA LYS A 204 -2.09 -12.63 8.74
C LYS A 204 -1.10 -12.54 7.58
N ALA A 205 -1.30 -11.58 6.68
CA ALA A 205 -0.35 -11.32 5.59
C ALA A 205 1.04 -10.95 6.12
N LEU A 206 1.14 -10.10 7.14
CA LEU A 206 2.41 -9.73 7.78
C LEU A 206 3.11 -10.93 8.43
N ILE A 207 2.37 -11.81 9.09
CA ILE A 207 2.93 -13.03 9.70
C ILE A 207 3.59 -13.91 8.63
N ASP A 208 2.94 -14.08 7.48
CA ASP A 208 3.50 -14.85 6.36
C ASP A 208 4.75 -14.17 5.79
N ILE A 209 4.71 -12.86 5.56
CA ILE A 209 5.85 -12.08 5.07
C ILE A 209 7.04 -12.20 6.02
N GLU A 210 6.83 -12.02 7.33
CA GLU A 210 7.90 -12.13 8.33
C GLU A 210 8.50 -13.53 8.43
N LYS A 211 7.67 -14.56 8.24
CA LYS A 211 8.12 -15.94 8.21
C LYS A 211 9.01 -16.19 6.99
N ASP A 212 8.59 -15.75 5.81
CA ASP A 212 9.35 -15.95 4.57
C ASP A 212 10.64 -15.11 4.55
N ASN A 213 10.60 -13.89 5.09
CA ASN A 213 11.76 -13.01 5.25
C ASN A 213 12.83 -13.57 6.19
N LYS A 214 12.50 -14.49 7.10
CA LYS A 214 13.47 -15.18 7.96
C LYS A 214 14.16 -16.35 7.27
N ASN A 215 13.56 -16.84 6.19
CA ASN A 215 14.06 -17.98 5.41
C ASN A 215 14.73 -17.56 4.09
N SER A 216 14.82 -16.25 3.83
CA SER A 216 15.38 -15.65 2.61
C SER A 216 16.80 -15.15 2.81
#